data_AF-A0A847CY52-F1
#
_entry.id   AF-A0A847CY52-F1
#
_cell.length_a   1.000
_cell.length_b   1.000
_cell.length_c   1.000
_cell.angle_alpha   90.00
_cell.angle_beta   90.00
_cell.angle_gamma   90.00
#
_symmetry.space_group_name_H-M   'P 1'
#
loop_
_entity.id
_entity.type
_entity.pdbx_description
1 polymer ?
#
loop_
_entity_poly.entity_id
_entity_poly.type
_entity_poly.pdbx_seq_one_letter_code
_entity_poly.pdbx_strand_id
1 'polypeptide(L)'
;MRKSLIAGNWKMNMTPSESIAFISKLKEVTKNTPGEVAVCVPFTSIYPVSNEIADTEIKLGAQNVYFEDSGAYTGEISGDMLKDMGVDYAIVGHSERREIFFESDDMINKKVKKLLEIGINPILCVGETLEEREDEIHFDKVKSQINAC
;
A
#
# COMPACT_ATOMS: atom_id res chain seq x y z
N MET A 1 -14.19 -7.59 17.80
CA MET A 1 -13.16 -6.52 17.99
C MET A 1 -12.36 -6.40 16.71
N ARG A 2 -11.96 -5.19 16.29
CA ARG A 2 -11.08 -4.99 15.13
C ARG A 2 -9.64 -5.36 15.50
N LYS A 3 -8.92 -6.03 14.60
CA LYS A 3 -7.47 -6.22 14.73
C LYS A 3 -6.76 -4.90 14.39
N SER A 4 -5.72 -4.56 15.14
CA SER A 4 -4.83 -3.44 14.81
C SER A 4 -3.90 -3.82 13.67
N LEU A 5 -3.64 -2.89 12.76
CA LEU A 5 -2.67 -3.03 11.67
C LEU A 5 -1.58 -1.95 11.82
N ILE A 6 -0.32 -2.35 11.78
CA ILE A 6 0.84 -1.46 11.72
C ILE A 6 1.50 -1.67 10.36
N ALA A 7 1.33 -0.71 9.46
CA ALA A 7 1.88 -0.77 8.10
C ALA A 7 3.02 0.24 7.94
N GLY A 8 4.21 -0.24 7.57
CA GLY A 8 5.36 0.61 7.24
C GLY A 8 5.45 0.88 5.74
N ASN A 9 5.14 2.10 5.30
CA ASN A 9 5.38 2.54 3.92
C ASN A 9 6.84 3.00 3.76
N TRP A 10 7.65 2.23 3.02
CA TRP A 10 9.07 2.54 2.82
C TRP A 10 9.30 3.61 1.77
N LYS A 11 8.28 3.97 0.99
CA LYS A 11 8.37 4.92 -0.14
C LYS A 11 9.49 4.53 -1.10
N MET A 12 10.10 5.50 -1.78
CA MET A 12 11.23 5.30 -2.68
C MET A 12 12.57 5.21 -1.91
N ASN A 13 12.68 4.25 -0.99
CA ASN A 13 13.90 3.99 -0.22
C ASN A 13 14.26 2.50 -0.24
N MET A 14 15.53 2.23 0.07
CA MET A 14 16.15 0.91 0.14
C MET A 14 16.19 0.16 -1.19
N THR A 15 17.38 -0.31 -1.53
CA THR A 15 17.60 -1.35 -2.54
C THR A 15 17.06 -2.70 -2.06
N PRO A 16 16.92 -3.70 -2.95
CA PRO A 16 16.56 -5.06 -2.53
C PRO A 16 17.45 -5.65 -1.43
N SER A 17 18.77 -5.45 -1.52
CA SER A 17 19.71 -5.96 -0.51
C SER A 17 19.53 -5.29 0.86
N GLU A 18 19.31 -3.97 0.87
CA GLU A 18 19.02 -3.22 2.11
C GLU A 18 17.67 -3.63 2.70
N SER A 19 16.69 -3.89 1.85
CA SER A 19 15.36 -4.37 2.23
C SER A 19 15.45 -5.69 2.98
N ILE A 20 16.18 -6.67 2.43
CA ILE A 20 16.40 -7.98 3.08
C ILE A 20 17.11 -7.78 4.43
N ALA A 21 18.20 -7.01 4.46
CA ALA A 21 18.95 -6.77 5.69
C ALA A 21 18.12 -6.08 6.78
N PHE A 22 17.17 -5.23 6.41
CA PHE A 22 16.21 -4.62 7.33
C PHE A 22 15.20 -5.66 7.85
N ILE A 23 14.63 -6.48 6.97
CA ILE A 23 13.67 -7.52 7.35
C ILE A 23 14.29 -8.49 8.35
N SER A 24 15.53 -8.95 8.14
CA SER A 24 16.16 -9.89 9.08
C SER A 24 16.25 -9.34 10.51
N LYS A 25 16.38 -8.01 10.66
CA LYS A 25 16.29 -7.34 11.99
C LYS A 25 14.85 -7.21 12.47
N LEU A 26 13.92 -6.88 11.57
CA LEU A 26 12.51 -6.68 11.87
C LEU A 26 11.85 -7.98 12.39
N LYS A 27 12.19 -9.14 11.81
CA LYS A 27 11.65 -10.46 12.21
C LYS A 27 11.73 -10.69 13.72
N GLU A 28 12.86 -10.35 14.34
CA GLU A 28 13.07 -10.57 15.78
C GLU A 28 12.18 -9.64 16.64
N VAL A 29 11.93 -8.42 16.17
CA VAL A 29 11.11 -7.43 16.87
C VAL A 29 9.63 -7.77 16.77
N THR A 30 9.19 -8.36 15.66
CA THR A 30 7.77 -8.57 15.36
C THR A 30 7.18 -9.88 15.89
N LYS A 31 7.99 -10.84 16.36
CA LYS A 31 7.54 -12.18 16.81
C LYS A 31 6.38 -12.17 17.79
N ASN A 32 6.27 -11.16 18.65
CA ASN A 32 5.24 -11.06 19.69
C ASN A 32 4.43 -9.77 19.59
N THR A 33 4.41 -9.11 18.43
CA THR A 33 3.65 -7.87 18.26
C THR A 33 2.15 -8.18 18.27
N PRO A 34 1.36 -7.52 19.14
CA PRO A 34 -0.09 -7.66 19.08
C PRO A 34 -0.62 -6.95 17.82
N GLY A 35 -1.38 -7.68 17.00
CA GLY A 35 -1.95 -7.17 15.75
C GLY A 35 -1.20 -7.66 14.51
N GLU A 36 -1.52 -7.06 13.36
CA GLU A 36 -0.91 -7.37 12.07
C GLU A 36 0.20 -6.36 11.76
N VAL A 37 1.33 -6.84 11.24
CA VAL A 37 2.44 -5.99 10.79
C VAL A 37 2.59 -6.16 9.30
N ALA A 38 2.57 -5.06 8.54
CA ALA A 38 2.75 -5.07 7.10
C ALA A 38 3.93 -4.19 6.67
N VAL A 39 4.71 -4.64 5.69
CA VAL A 39 5.79 -3.86 5.08
C VAL A 39 5.44 -3.53 3.64
N CYS A 40 5.23 -2.24 3.35
CA CYS A 40 4.89 -1.76 2.01
C CYS A 40 6.16 -1.28 1.31
N VAL A 41 6.73 -2.13 0.45
CA VAL A 41 8.07 -1.98 -0.11
C VAL A 41 8.03 -1.48 -1.56
N PRO A 42 9.12 -0.87 -2.10
CA PRO A 42 9.21 -0.57 -3.52
C PRO A 42 8.98 -1.83 -4.37
N PHE A 43 8.43 -1.69 -5.57
CA PHE A 43 8.16 -2.84 -6.47
C PHE A 43 9.39 -3.70 -6.73
N THR A 44 10.56 -3.06 -6.83
CA THR A 44 11.86 -3.74 -7.00
C THR A 44 12.23 -4.67 -5.84
N SER A 45 11.62 -4.48 -4.67
CA SER A 45 11.87 -5.24 -3.45
C SER A 45 10.76 -6.23 -3.09
N ILE A 46 9.61 -6.25 -3.79
CA ILE A 46 8.49 -7.13 -3.44
C ILE A 46 8.90 -8.60 -3.46
N TYR A 47 9.42 -9.10 -4.58
CA TYR A 47 9.83 -10.50 -4.71
C TYR A 47 10.89 -10.95 -3.69
N PRO A 48 12.03 -10.24 -3.51
CA PRO A 48 13.02 -10.64 -2.51
C PRO A 48 12.49 -10.57 -1.08
N VAL A 49 11.67 -9.57 -0.74
CA VAL A 49 11.07 -9.47 0.60
C VAL A 49 10.02 -10.56 0.81
N SER A 50 9.23 -10.92 -0.20
CA SER A 50 8.28 -12.05 -0.13
C SER A 50 8.99 -13.34 0.28
N ASN A 51 10.13 -13.63 -0.33
CA ASN A 51 10.91 -14.82 0.01
C ASN A 51 11.48 -14.73 1.42
N GLU A 52 12.00 -13.55 1.78
CA GLU A 52 12.58 -13.34 3.11
C GLU A 52 11.53 -13.48 4.22
N ILE A 53 10.29 -13.05 4.05
CA ILE A 53 9.28 -13.09 5.12
C ILE A 53 8.45 -14.39 5.18
N ALA A 54 8.70 -15.36 4.28
CA ALA A 54 7.84 -16.53 4.09
C ALA A 54 7.62 -17.40 5.33
N ASP A 55 8.57 -17.37 6.28
CA ASP A 55 8.52 -18.10 7.56
C ASP A 55 8.02 -17.25 8.74
N THR A 56 7.34 -16.13 8.46
CA THR A 56 6.94 -15.14 9.46
C THR A 56 5.48 -14.73 9.31
N GLU A 57 4.95 -14.07 10.33
CA GLU A 57 3.61 -13.44 10.31
C GLU A 57 3.61 -12.03 9.69
N ILE A 58 4.76 -11.54 9.20
CA ILE A 58 4.85 -10.23 8.55
C ILE A 58 4.10 -10.30 7.21
N LYS A 59 3.25 -9.32 6.98
CA LYS A 59 2.44 -9.16 5.77
C LYS A 59 3.19 -8.35 4.71
N LEU A 60 3.04 -8.74 3.45
CA LEU A 60 3.65 -8.03 2.34
C LEU A 60 2.70 -6.98 1.78
N GLY A 61 3.21 -5.77 1.57
CA GLY A 61 2.47 -4.66 1.00
C GLY A 61 3.11 -4.11 -0.28
N ALA A 62 2.28 -3.73 -1.24
CA ALA A 62 2.67 -2.89 -2.36
C ALA A 62 2.36 -1.41 -2.10
N GLN A 63 3.13 -0.51 -2.70
CA GLN A 63 2.96 0.94 -2.52
C GLN A 63 1.95 1.57 -3.50
N ASN A 64 1.57 0.84 -4.55
CA ASN A 64 0.57 1.24 -5.55
C ASN A 64 0.14 0.00 -6.35
N VAL A 65 -0.92 0.15 -7.17
CA VAL A 65 -1.36 -0.84 -8.16
C VAL A 65 -2.05 -0.10 -9.31
N TYR A 66 -2.07 -0.68 -10.50
CA TYR A 66 -2.91 -0.21 -11.60
C TYR A 66 -4.24 -0.96 -11.64
N PHE A 67 -5.30 -0.31 -12.12
CA PHE A 67 -6.66 -0.85 -12.05
C PHE A 67 -7.03 -1.81 -13.19
N GLU A 68 -6.23 -1.87 -14.25
CA GLU A 68 -6.42 -2.80 -15.36
C GLU A 68 -5.65 -4.11 -15.09
N ASP A 69 -6.17 -5.23 -15.59
CA ASP A 69 -5.56 -6.55 -15.39
C ASP A 69 -4.25 -6.73 -16.15
N SER A 70 -4.21 -6.20 -17.38
CA SER A 70 -3.03 -6.19 -18.26
C SER A 70 -3.22 -5.20 -19.40
N GLY A 71 -2.14 -4.83 -20.09
CA GLY A 71 -2.23 -4.01 -21.30
C GLY A 71 -1.00 -3.15 -21.56
N ALA A 72 -1.16 -2.16 -22.44
CA ALA A 72 -0.11 -1.23 -22.82
C ALA A 72 0.09 -0.12 -21.76
N TYR A 73 0.46 -0.52 -20.55
CA TYR A 73 0.67 0.36 -19.39
C TYR A 73 2.12 0.26 -18.90
N THR A 74 3.07 0.64 -19.76
CA THR A 74 4.51 0.50 -19.49
C THR A 74 4.89 1.13 -18.15
N GLY A 75 5.46 0.33 -17.25
CA GLY A 75 5.92 0.74 -15.93
C GLY A 75 4.90 0.55 -14.81
N GLU A 76 3.63 0.31 -15.13
CA GLU A 76 2.60 -0.01 -14.15
C GLU A 76 2.65 -1.49 -13.73
N ILE A 77 2.13 -1.76 -12.54
CA ILE A 77 2.06 -3.11 -11.95
C ILE A 77 0.59 -3.48 -11.78
N SER A 78 0.19 -4.62 -12.36
CA SER A 78 -1.17 -5.12 -12.22
C SER A 78 -1.38 -5.84 -10.90
N GLY A 79 -2.65 -5.96 -10.50
CA GLY A 79 -3.01 -6.70 -9.30
C GLY A 79 -2.60 -8.18 -9.34
N ASP A 80 -2.69 -8.82 -10.51
CA ASP A 80 -2.28 -10.23 -10.68
C ASP A 80 -0.78 -10.43 -10.47
N MET A 81 0.06 -9.49 -10.90
CA MET A 81 1.51 -9.52 -10.62
C MET A 81 1.80 -9.47 -9.13
N LEU A 82 1.05 -8.65 -8.38
CA LEU A 82 1.19 -8.55 -6.92
C LEU A 82 0.70 -9.83 -6.22
N LYS A 83 -0.43 -10.38 -6.68
CA LYS A 83 -1.02 -11.60 -6.12
C LYS A 83 -0.11 -12.81 -6.29
N ASP A 84 0.54 -12.94 -7.44
CA ASP A 84 1.52 -14.01 -7.70
C ASP A 84 2.73 -13.94 -6.74
N MET A 85 3.10 -12.73 -6.32
CA MET A 85 4.16 -12.49 -5.33
C MET A 85 3.66 -12.55 -3.87
N GLY A 86 2.44 -13.00 -3.61
CA GLY A 86 1.90 -13.15 -2.26
C GLY A 86 1.66 -11.84 -1.51
N VAL A 87 1.40 -10.74 -2.22
CA VAL A 87 1.10 -9.45 -1.60
C VAL A 87 -0.27 -9.49 -0.90
N ASP A 88 -0.28 -9.18 0.40
CA ASP A 88 -1.49 -9.16 1.23
C ASP A 88 -2.25 -7.82 1.18
N TYR A 89 -1.51 -6.72 1.05
CA TYR A 89 -2.04 -5.34 1.07
C TYR A 89 -1.50 -4.49 -0.08
N ALA A 90 -2.25 -3.48 -0.50
CA ALA A 90 -1.72 -2.45 -1.38
C ALA A 90 -2.21 -1.06 -0.96
N ILE A 91 -1.27 -0.12 -0.88
CA ILE A 91 -1.59 1.29 -0.63
C ILE A 91 -2.18 1.90 -1.90
N VAL A 92 -3.28 2.62 -1.75
CA VAL A 92 -3.93 3.39 -2.83
C VAL A 92 -4.35 4.76 -2.33
N GLY A 93 -4.22 5.78 -3.18
CA GLY A 93 -4.58 7.15 -2.82
C GLY A 93 -3.63 7.80 -1.81
N HIS A 94 -2.37 7.36 -1.70
CA HIS A 94 -1.37 8.05 -0.89
C HIS A 94 -1.25 9.53 -1.33
N SER A 95 -1.03 10.46 -0.39
CA SER A 95 -0.99 11.90 -0.70
C SER A 95 0.03 12.23 -1.80
N GLU A 96 1.22 11.61 -1.77
CA GLU A 96 2.22 11.76 -2.83
C GLU A 96 1.67 11.37 -4.21
N ARG A 97 0.83 10.33 -4.31
CA ARG A 97 0.20 9.90 -5.57
C ARG A 97 -0.89 10.88 -6.02
N ARG A 98 -1.64 11.44 -5.08
CA ARG A 98 -2.67 12.46 -5.34
C ARG A 98 -2.06 13.79 -5.79
N GLU A 99 -1.03 14.26 -5.09
CA GLU A 99 -0.49 15.62 -5.25
C GLU A 99 0.64 15.70 -6.28
N ILE A 100 1.55 14.74 -6.31
CA ILE A 100 2.73 14.76 -7.20
C ILE A 100 2.40 14.10 -8.53
N PHE A 101 1.57 13.05 -8.50
CA PHE A 101 1.24 12.23 -9.67
C PHE A 101 -0.21 12.35 -10.13
N PHE A 102 -0.97 13.26 -9.51
CA PHE A 102 -2.31 13.67 -9.95
C PHE A 102 -3.33 12.52 -10.07
N GLU A 103 -3.23 11.51 -9.20
CA GLU A 103 -4.25 10.45 -9.14
C GLU A 103 -5.57 11.00 -8.60
N SER A 104 -6.62 10.94 -9.42
CA SER A 104 -7.97 11.35 -9.04
C SER A 104 -8.69 10.32 -8.16
N ASP A 105 -9.72 10.76 -7.43
CA ASP A 105 -10.56 9.86 -6.65
C ASP A 105 -11.21 8.76 -7.50
N ASP A 106 -11.64 9.08 -8.73
CA ASP A 106 -12.17 8.08 -9.67
C ASP A 106 -11.15 6.99 -10.01
N MET A 107 -9.88 7.38 -10.22
CA MET A 107 -8.81 6.41 -10.50
C MET A 107 -8.54 5.54 -9.26
N ILE A 108 -8.52 6.16 -8.08
CA ILE A 108 -8.29 5.46 -6.82
C ILE A 108 -9.42 4.48 -6.53
N ASN A 109 -10.69 4.85 -6.77
CA ASN A 109 -11.85 3.97 -6.66
C ASN A 109 -11.71 2.73 -7.56
N LYS A 110 -11.27 2.91 -8.81
CA LYS A 110 -11.01 1.76 -9.72
C LYS A 110 -9.94 0.83 -9.15
N LYS A 111 -8.86 1.38 -8.58
CA LYS A 111 -7.80 0.57 -7.94
C LYS A 111 -8.32 -0.17 -6.71
N VAL A 112 -9.10 0.49 -5.84
CA VAL A 112 -9.74 -0.14 -4.66
C VAL A 112 -10.61 -1.31 -5.10
N LYS A 113 -11.48 -1.11 -6.09
CA LYS A 113 -12.35 -2.17 -6.62
C LYS A 113 -11.56 -3.33 -7.19
N LYS A 114 -10.51 -3.06 -7.97
CA LYS A 114 -9.62 -4.09 -8.52
C LYS A 114 -8.96 -4.91 -7.42
N LEU A 115 -8.42 -4.27 -6.38
CA LEU A 115 -7.79 -4.96 -5.24
C LEU A 115 -8.78 -5.88 -4.51
N LEU A 116 -9.99 -5.39 -4.22
CA LEU A 116 -11.04 -6.17 -3.58
C LEU A 116 -11.49 -7.37 -4.44
N GLU A 117 -11.59 -7.17 -5.76
CA GLU A 117 -11.94 -8.23 -6.72
C GLU A 117 -10.92 -9.39 -6.69
N ILE A 118 -9.62 -9.06 -6.65
CA ILE A 118 -8.56 -10.08 -6.68
C ILE A 118 -8.18 -10.63 -5.30
N GLY A 119 -8.73 -10.05 -4.22
CA GLY A 119 -8.50 -10.48 -2.84
C GLY A 119 -7.26 -9.90 -2.17
N ILE A 120 -6.74 -8.77 -2.66
CA ILE A 120 -5.69 -7.99 -1.96
C ILE A 120 -6.37 -6.89 -1.14
N ASN A 121 -5.96 -6.71 0.11
CA ASN A 121 -6.61 -5.74 1.00
C ASN A 121 -6.14 -4.31 0.69
N PRO A 122 -7.02 -3.39 0.27
CA PRO A 122 -6.64 -2.00 0.04
C PRO A 122 -6.36 -1.27 1.36
N ILE A 123 -5.23 -0.58 1.42
CA ILE A 123 -4.95 0.46 2.41
C ILE A 123 -5.27 1.80 1.73
N LEU A 124 -6.53 2.24 1.85
CA LEU A 124 -6.99 3.50 1.26
C LEU A 124 -6.51 4.68 2.10
N CYS A 125 -5.66 5.52 1.51
CA CYS A 125 -5.24 6.77 2.11
C CYS A 125 -6.19 7.92 1.73
N VAL A 126 -6.64 8.63 2.75
CA VAL A 126 -7.46 9.85 2.68
C VAL A 126 -6.90 10.87 3.65
N GLY A 127 -7.12 12.15 3.38
CA GLY A 127 -6.58 13.23 4.17
C GLY A 127 -6.69 14.57 3.47
N GLU A 128 -6.59 15.60 4.29
CA GLU A 128 -6.57 17.01 3.94
C GLU A 128 -5.14 17.57 3.82
N THR A 129 -5.00 18.68 3.12
CA THR A 129 -3.80 19.52 3.20
C THR A 129 -3.82 20.39 4.47
N LEU A 130 -2.71 21.03 4.79
CA LEU A 130 -2.65 22.01 5.89
C LEU A 130 -3.62 23.17 5.67
N GLU A 131 -3.72 23.69 4.45
CA GLU A 131 -4.64 24.77 4.09
C GLU A 131 -6.10 24.33 4.28
N GLU A 132 -6.48 23.15 3.78
CA GLU A 132 -7.81 22.58 3.97
C GLU A 132 -8.13 22.33 5.47
N ARG A 133 -7.11 22.07 6.29
CA ARG A 133 -7.25 21.97 7.74
C ARG A 133 -7.53 23.34 8.38
N GLU A 134 -6.74 24.34 8.01
CA GLU A 134 -6.83 25.71 8.52
C GLU A 134 -8.15 26.38 8.11
N ASP A 135 -8.69 26.03 6.95
CA ASP A 135 -10.02 26.43 6.47
C ASP A 135 -11.17 25.60 7.07
N GLU A 136 -10.88 24.68 7.99
CA GLU A 136 -11.85 23.83 8.69
C GLU A 136 -12.66 22.87 7.78
N ILE A 137 -12.24 22.63 6.54
CA ILE A 137 -12.93 21.76 5.58
C ILE A 137 -12.44 20.30 5.58
N HIS A 138 -11.55 19.93 6.51
CA HIS A 138 -10.95 18.59 6.63
C HIS A 138 -11.97 17.44 6.66
N PHE A 139 -13.10 17.61 7.37
CA PHE A 139 -14.14 16.57 7.40
C PHE A 139 -14.82 16.39 6.04
N ASP A 140 -15.12 17.47 5.34
CA ASP A 140 -15.75 17.42 4.02
C ASP A 140 -14.79 16.82 2.99
N LYS A 141 -13.51 17.20 3.07
CA LYS A 141 -12.45 16.62 2.24
C LYS A 141 -12.37 15.12 2.40
N VAL A 142 -12.17 14.61 3.63
CA VAL A 142 -12.06 13.18 3.89
C VAL A 142 -13.35 12.45 3.49
N LYS A 143 -14.53 13.01 3.80
CA LYS A 143 -15.82 12.42 3.44
C LYS A 143 -15.99 12.30 1.92
N SER A 144 -15.60 13.33 1.15
CA SER A 144 -15.66 13.28 -0.31
C SER A 144 -14.77 12.18 -0.89
N GLN A 145 -13.53 12.06 -0.41
CA GLN A 145 -12.58 11.03 -0.85
C GLN A 145 -13.09 9.62 -0.53
N ILE A 146 -13.69 9.42 0.65
CA ILE A 146 -14.30 8.13 1.03
C ILE A 146 -15.52 7.81 0.16
N ASN A 147 -16.42 8.77 -0.07
CA ASN A 147 -17.64 8.53 -0.85
C ASN A 147 -17.37 8.29 -2.34
N ALA A 148 -16.26 8.80 -2.85
CA ALA A 148 -15.84 8.51 -4.21
C ALA A 148 -15.29 7.08 -4.37
N CYS A 149 -14.87 6.44 -3.26
CA CYS A 149 -14.26 5.11 -3.24
C CYS A 149 -15.25 3.97 -2.93
#